data_AF-A0A377JXC1-F1
#
_entry.id   AF-A0A377JXC1-F1
#
_cell.length_a   1.000
_cell.length_b   1.000
_cell.length_c   1.000
_cell.angle_alpha   90.00
_cell.angle_beta   90.00
_cell.angle_gamma   90.00
#
_symmetry.space_group_name_H-M   'P 1'
#
loop_
_entity.id
_entity.type
_entity.pdbx_description
1 polymer ?
#
loop_
_entity_poly.entity_id
_entity_poly.type
_entity_poly.pdbx_seq_one_letter_code
_entity_poly.pdbx_strand_id
1 'polypeptide(L)'
;MERCVLSPPQFLQDNAQEFVLREGGGLFVTTLKSALTGFHAHQILIDDPIKVSEMNSRAARNLVNQNFKESVLSRLQDNKSNITILMQRLGVDDLCGFLLNEREFDKDIINQWKQVSLKAIEKRI
;
A
#
# COMPACT_ATOMS: atom_id res chain seq x y z
N MET A 1 -7.86 -4.90 -36.86
CA MET A 1 -7.72 -5.06 -35.40
C MET A 1 -6.31 -5.55 -35.16
N GLU A 2 -5.35 -4.64 -34.99
CA GLU A 2 -3.95 -4.99 -34.79
C GLU A 2 -3.79 -5.65 -33.42
N ARG A 3 -3.21 -6.85 -33.39
CA ARG A 3 -2.83 -7.47 -32.13
C ARG A 3 -1.67 -6.66 -31.57
N CYS A 4 -1.85 -6.10 -30.38
CA CYS A 4 -0.75 -5.57 -29.59
C CYS A 4 0.18 -6.74 -29.26
N VAL A 5 1.23 -6.93 -30.05
CA VAL A 5 2.31 -7.87 -29.75
C VAL A 5 3.26 -7.14 -28.81
N LEU A 6 2.98 -7.22 -27.50
CA LEU A 6 3.94 -6.77 -26.51
C LEU A 6 5.17 -7.67 -26.61
N SER A 7 6.31 -7.08 -26.94
CA SER A 7 7.60 -7.76 -26.81
C SER A 7 7.77 -8.23 -25.36
N PRO A 8 8.44 -9.38 -25.13
CA PRO A 8 8.72 -9.83 -23.77
C PRO A 8 9.45 -8.72 -22.98
N PRO A 9 9.11 -8.51 -21.69
CA PRO A 9 9.77 -7.51 -20.88
C PRO A 9 11.26 -7.80 -20.76
N GLN A 10 12.10 -6.77 -20.87
CA GLN A 10 13.54 -6.91 -20.67
C GLN A 10 13.96 -6.33 -19.32
N PHE A 11 14.68 -7.10 -18.53
CA PHE A 11 15.10 -6.71 -17.18
C PHE A 11 16.51 -6.10 -17.20
N LEU A 12 16.66 -4.93 -16.55
CA LEU A 12 17.97 -4.38 -16.15
C LEU A 12 18.45 -5.03 -14.86
N GLN A 13 17.52 -5.31 -13.97
CA GLN A 13 17.74 -5.95 -12.69
C GLN A 13 16.55 -6.84 -12.37
N ASP A 14 16.83 -8.02 -11.82
CA ASP A 14 15.83 -9.00 -11.42
C ASP A 14 16.35 -9.76 -10.20
N ASN A 15 15.80 -9.45 -9.03
CA ASN A 15 16.03 -10.20 -7.81
C ASN A 15 14.71 -10.38 -7.04
N ALA A 16 14.74 -11.16 -5.96
CA ALA A 16 13.52 -11.54 -5.25
C ALA A 16 12.71 -10.37 -4.65
N GLN A 17 13.34 -9.21 -4.43
CA GLN A 17 12.70 -8.04 -3.80
C GLN A 17 12.50 -6.88 -4.77
N GLU A 18 13.18 -6.87 -5.92
CA GLU A 18 13.05 -5.79 -6.89
C GLU A 18 13.35 -6.25 -8.31
N PHE A 19 12.66 -5.63 -9.26
CA PHE A 19 13.04 -5.68 -10.66
C PHE A 19 12.92 -4.31 -11.31
N VAL A 20 13.75 -4.05 -12.31
CA VAL A 20 13.74 -2.83 -13.11
C VAL A 20 13.71 -3.21 -14.59
N LEU A 21 12.82 -2.59 -15.35
CA LEU A 21 12.68 -2.84 -16.79
C LEU A 21 13.62 -1.93 -17.60
N ARG A 22 14.13 -2.42 -18.73
CA ARG A 22 14.98 -1.64 -19.65
C ARG A 22 14.25 -0.45 -20.25
N GLU A 23 12.96 -0.63 -20.48
CA GLU A 23 12.06 0.39 -20.99
C GLU A 23 11.69 1.44 -19.92
N GLY A 24 12.13 1.23 -18.67
CA GLY A 24 11.83 2.07 -17.51
C GLY A 24 10.74 1.49 -16.61
N GLY A 25 10.70 1.97 -15.38
CA GLY A 25 9.80 1.43 -14.34
C GLY A 25 10.33 0.14 -13.71
N GLY A 26 9.53 -0.44 -12.82
CA GLY A 26 9.92 -1.60 -12.04
C GLY A 26 8.99 -1.86 -10.87
N LEU A 27 9.35 -2.85 -10.05
CA LEU A 27 8.72 -3.19 -8.79
C LEU A 27 9.78 -3.20 -7.70
N PHE A 28 9.44 -2.68 -6.53
CA PHE A 28 10.22 -2.81 -5.31
C PHE A 28 9.29 -3.30 -4.19
N VAL A 29 9.68 -4.37 -3.52
CA VAL A 29 8.90 -5.04 -2.48
C VAL A 29 9.66 -4.94 -1.17
N THR A 30 9.00 -4.42 -0.14
CA THR A 30 9.58 -4.30 1.20
C THR A 30 8.53 -4.33 2.28
N THR A 31 8.96 -4.33 3.53
CA THR A 31 8.07 -4.28 4.69
C THR A 31 7.84 -2.84 5.14
N LEU A 32 6.69 -2.55 5.77
CA LEU A 32 6.45 -1.23 6.38
C LEU A 32 7.41 -0.90 7.53
N LYS A 33 8.11 -1.89 8.10
CA LYS A 33 9.05 -1.70 9.23
C LYS A 33 10.46 -1.31 8.77
N SER A 34 10.79 -1.50 7.49
CA SER A 34 12.09 -1.13 6.93
C SER A 34 12.09 0.30 6.43
N ALA A 35 13.21 0.99 6.58
CA ALA A 35 13.40 2.32 6.03
C ALA A 35 13.26 2.27 4.50
N LEU A 36 12.13 2.76 3.99
CA LEU A 36 11.97 3.09 2.58
C LEU A 36 12.88 4.30 2.34
N THR A 37 14.07 4.14 1.73
CA THR A 37 14.94 5.25 1.34
C THR A 37 15.31 5.12 -0.14
N GLY A 38 15.47 6.25 -0.83
CA GLY A 38 15.93 6.30 -2.24
C GLY A 38 14.89 6.00 -3.33
N PHE A 39 13.77 5.34 -3.03
CA PHE A 39 12.76 4.99 -4.04
C PHE A 39 11.54 5.91 -4.00
N HIS A 40 11.02 6.29 -5.16
CA HIS A 40 9.72 6.93 -5.32
C HIS A 40 8.85 6.09 -6.25
N ALA A 41 7.56 6.04 -5.98
CA ALA A 41 6.64 5.16 -6.65
C ALA A 41 5.43 5.92 -7.20
N HIS A 42 5.04 5.57 -8.43
CA HIS A 42 3.77 6.01 -9.00
C HIS A 42 2.57 5.27 -8.40
N GLN A 43 2.80 4.06 -7.87
CA GLN A 43 1.78 3.24 -7.23
C GLN A 43 2.41 2.52 -6.03
N ILE A 44 1.73 2.57 -4.89
CA ILE A 44 2.10 1.82 -3.69
C ILE A 44 0.97 0.86 -3.36
N LEU A 45 1.29 -0.42 -3.24
CA LEU A 45 0.37 -1.45 -2.75
C LEU A 45 0.78 -1.84 -1.33
N ILE A 46 -0.16 -1.75 -0.41
CA ILE A 46 0.01 -2.20 0.98
C ILE A 46 -0.91 -3.39 1.20
N ASP A 47 -0.30 -4.55 1.43
CA ASP A 47 -0.98 -5.79 1.82
C ASP A 47 -0.90 -5.96 3.35
N ASP A 48 -2.04 -6.24 3.98
CA ASP A 48 -2.20 -6.51 5.42
C ASP A 48 -1.17 -5.77 6.32
N PRO A 49 -1.36 -4.46 6.59
CA PRO A 49 -0.34 -3.60 7.18
C PRO A 49 0.07 -3.98 8.61
N ILE A 50 -0.70 -4.83 9.26
CA ILE A 50 -0.48 -5.33 10.62
C ILE A 50 -0.99 -6.76 10.75
N LYS A 51 -0.25 -7.60 11.46
CA LYS A 51 -0.68 -8.97 11.75
C LYS A 51 -1.81 -8.97 12.77
N VAL A 52 -2.77 -9.88 12.61
CA VAL A 52 -3.89 -10.07 13.55
C VAL A 52 -3.41 -10.23 15.00
N SER A 53 -2.33 -10.99 15.23
CA SER A 53 -1.76 -11.20 16.55
C SER A 53 -1.18 -9.93 17.19
N GLU A 54 -0.81 -8.93 16.39
CA GLU A 54 -0.24 -7.66 16.87
C GLU A 54 -1.32 -6.57 17.10
N MET A 55 -2.56 -6.78 16.66
CA MET A 55 -3.64 -5.78 16.73
C MET A 55 -3.97 -5.31 18.15
N ASN A 56 -3.85 -6.19 19.15
CA ASN A 56 -4.12 -5.82 20.54
C ASN A 56 -3.03 -4.89 21.11
N SER A 57 -1.85 -4.82 20.50
CA SER A 57 -0.78 -3.93 20.92
C SER A 57 -1.01 -2.52 20.39
N ARG A 58 -1.22 -1.57 21.29
CA ARG A 58 -1.28 -0.14 20.93
C ARG A 58 0.03 0.34 20.30
N ALA A 59 1.17 -0.12 20.83
CA ALA A 59 2.47 0.24 20.29
C ALA A 59 2.65 -0.23 18.85
N ALA A 60 2.22 -1.46 18.53
CA ALA A 60 2.29 -2.00 17.17
C ALA A 60 1.40 -1.21 16.20
N ARG A 61 0.16 -0.90 16.59
CA ARG A 61 -0.75 -0.06 15.78
C ARG A 61 -0.17 1.34 15.53
N ASN A 62 0.36 1.98 16.58
CA ASN A 62 0.98 3.29 16.46
C ASN A 62 2.19 3.27 15.52
N LEU A 63 3.03 2.23 15.60
CA LEU A 63 4.19 2.08 14.73
C LEU A 63 3.77 1.97 13.26
N VAL A 64 2.74 1.19 12.95
CA VAL A 64 2.21 1.07 11.58
C VAL A 64 1.68 2.41 11.07
N ASN A 65 0.93 3.14 11.91
CA ASN A 65 0.41 4.47 11.58
C ASN A 65 1.54 5.49 11.35
N GLN A 66 2.58 5.45 12.19
CA GLN A 66 3.76 6.32 12.06
C GLN A 66 4.53 6.01 10.77
N ASN A 67 4.82 4.74 10.50
CA ASN A 67 5.52 4.33 9.30
C ASN A 67 4.74 4.69 8.03
N PHE A 68 3.41 4.61 8.07
CA PHE A 68 2.58 5.10 6.97
C PHE A 68 2.79 6.61 6.76
N LYS A 69 2.66 7.43 7.81
CA LYS A 69 2.78 8.89 7.73
C LYS A 69 4.18 9.35 7.29
N GLU A 70 5.23 8.76 7.86
CA GLU A 70 6.61 9.21 7.65
C GLU A 70 7.26 8.58 6.42
N SER A 71 7.06 7.28 6.23
CA SER A 71 7.81 6.50 5.24
C SER A 71 7.03 6.19 3.98
N VAL A 72 5.70 6.01 4.03
CA VAL A 72 4.92 5.67 2.83
C VAL A 72 4.52 6.93 2.06
N LEU A 73 3.94 7.92 2.74
CA LEU A 73 3.45 9.15 2.09
C LEU A 73 4.57 9.91 1.37
N SER A 74 5.79 9.90 1.93
CA SER A 74 6.98 10.55 1.34
C SER A 74 7.49 9.87 0.07
N ARG A 75 6.93 8.71 -0.31
CA ARG A 75 7.38 7.91 -1.46
C ARG A 75 6.52 8.08 -2.68
N LEU A 76 5.41 8.80 -2.59
CA LEU A 76 4.63 9.15 -3.76
C LEU A 76 5.46 10.06 -4.66
N GLN A 77 5.59 9.68 -5.93
CA GLN A 77 6.42 10.40 -6.89
C GLN A 77 5.81 11.77 -7.23
N ASP A 78 4.49 11.85 -7.36
CA ASP A 78 3.78 13.05 -7.76
C ASP A 78 2.29 13.00 -7.33
N ASN A 79 1.55 14.03 -7.69
CA ASN A 79 0.13 14.21 -7.37
C ASN A 79 -0.80 13.24 -8.13
N LYS A 80 -0.26 12.49 -9.11
CA LYS A 80 -0.98 11.47 -9.89
C LYS A 80 -0.73 10.07 -9.33
N SER A 81 0.25 9.95 -8.43
CA SER A 81 0.60 8.71 -7.76
C SER A 81 -0.47 8.34 -6.74
N ASN A 82 -0.64 7.04 -6.49
CA ASN A 82 -1.69 6.57 -5.58
C ASN A 82 -1.20 5.46 -4.63
N ILE A 83 -1.93 5.33 -3.53
CA ILE A 83 -1.76 4.26 -2.55
C ILE A 83 -3.03 3.41 -2.59
N THR A 84 -2.86 2.10 -2.76
CA THR A 84 -3.92 1.11 -2.61
C THR A 84 -3.60 0.25 -1.40
N ILE A 85 -4.56 0.17 -0.47
CA ILE A 85 -4.47 -0.71 0.70
C ILE A 85 -5.47 -1.85 0.49
N LEU A 86 -4.97 -3.08 0.46
CA LEU A 86 -5.78 -4.28 0.40
C LEU A 86 -5.57 -5.05 1.70
N MET A 87 -6.63 -5.18 2.49
CA MET A 87 -6.57 -5.89 3.75
C MET A 87 -7.96 -6.37 4.17
N GLN A 88 -7.98 -7.37 5.05
CA GLN A 88 -9.16 -7.63 5.88
C GLN A 88 -9.23 -6.58 7.00
N ARG A 89 -10.42 -6.04 7.29
CA ARG A 89 -10.59 -5.12 8.43
C ARG A 89 -10.40 -5.89 9.73
N LEU A 90 -9.53 -5.37 10.60
CA LEU A 90 -9.17 -6.03 11.87
C LEU A 90 -9.76 -5.31 13.08
N GLY A 91 -10.22 -4.07 12.91
CA GLY A 91 -10.91 -3.33 13.96
C GLY A 91 -11.08 -1.85 13.63
N VAL A 92 -11.66 -1.10 14.55
CA VAL A 92 -11.80 0.36 14.41
C VAL A 92 -10.47 1.10 14.46
N ASP A 93 -9.46 0.49 15.10
CA ASP A 93 -8.13 1.07 15.30
C ASP A 93 -7.06 0.48 14.35
N ASP A 94 -7.46 -0.23 13.29
CA ASP A 94 -6.54 -0.63 12.23
C ASP A 94 -6.09 0.57 11.37
N LEU A 95 -5.15 0.35 10.44
CA LEU A 95 -4.60 1.44 9.62
C LEU A 95 -5.71 2.19 8.85
N CYS A 96 -6.67 1.48 8.25
CA CYS A 96 -7.80 2.13 7.57
C CYS A 96 -8.68 2.91 8.54
N GLY A 97 -8.94 2.39 9.73
CA GLY A 97 -9.64 3.11 10.79
C GLY A 97 -8.94 4.42 11.17
N PHE A 98 -7.62 4.39 11.31
CA PHE A 98 -6.80 5.57 11.54
C PHE A 98 -6.87 6.60 10.40
N LEU A 99 -6.74 6.15 9.14
CA LEU A 99 -6.78 7.03 7.96
C LEU A 99 -8.15 7.70 7.73
N LEU A 100 -9.21 7.12 8.26
CA LEU A 100 -10.58 7.60 8.12
C LEU A 100 -11.09 8.31 9.39
N ASN A 101 -10.22 8.56 10.37
CA ASN A 101 -10.58 9.16 11.63
C ASN A 101 -10.54 10.70 11.55
N GLU A 102 -11.68 11.36 11.76
CA GLU A 102 -11.81 12.83 11.76
C GLU A 102 -11.00 13.53 12.87
N ARG A 103 -10.52 12.79 13.88
CA ARG A 103 -9.60 13.33 14.90
C ARG A 103 -8.16 13.38 14.43
N GLU A 104 -7.81 12.60 13.40
CA GLU A 104 -6.45 12.46 12.89
C GLU A 104 -6.25 13.21 11.57
N PHE A 105 -7.30 13.35 10.77
CA PHE A 105 -7.26 13.96 9.44
C PHE A 105 -8.50 14.82 9.18
N ASP A 106 -8.32 15.89 8.41
CA ASP A 106 -9.42 16.72 7.94
C ASP A 106 -10.34 15.94 6.98
N LYS A 107 -11.62 16.31 6.95
CA LYS A 107 -12.64 15.66 6.10
C LYS A 107 -12.25 15.66 4.62
N ASP A 108 -11.60 16.72 4.16
CA ASP A 108 -11.16 16.83 2.77
C ASP A 108 -10.07 15.81 2.41
N ILE A 109 -9.23 15.42 3.36
CA ILE A 109 -8.24 14.35 3.18
C ILE A 109 -8.94 12.99 3.22
N ILE A 110 -9.84 12.79 4.20
CA ILE A 110 -10.60 11.54 4.33
C ILE A 110 -11.40 11.24 3.06
N ASN A 111 -12.04 12.26 2.49
CA ASN A 111 -12.87 12.14 1.28
C ASN A 111 -12.06 11.80 0.01
N GLN A 112 -10.74 11.96 0.01
CA GLN A 112 -9.89 11.52 -1.11
C GLN A 112 -9.74 9.98 -1.15
N TRP A 113 -9.97 9.29 -0.01
CA TRP A 113 -9.92 7.84 0.03
C TRP A 113 -11.18 7.23 -0.57
N LYS A 114 -11.01 6.48 -1.66
CA LYS A 114 -12.08 5.65 -2.21
C LYS A 114 -12.16 4.33 -1.45
N GLN A 115 -13.19 4.17 -0.63
CA GLN A 115 -13.44 2.94 0.12
C GLN A 115 -14.26 1.94 -0.71
N VAL A 116 -13.77 0.70 -0.82
CA VAL A 116 -14.48 -0.42 -1.44
C VAL A 116 -14.57 -1.54 -0.42
N SER A 117 -15.79 -1.84 0.04
CA SER A 117 -16.04 -2.95 0.97
C SER A 117 -16.63 -4.13 0.21
N LEU A 118 -15.91 -5.25 0.24
CA LEU A 118 -16.36 -6.52 -0.32
C LEU A 118 -16.84 -7.42 0.81
N LYS A 119 -18.01 -8.03 0.64
CA LYS A 119 -18.47 -9.08 1.57
C LYS A 119 -17.65 -10.34 1.31
N ALA A 120 -17.16 -10.97 2.38
CA ALA A 120 -16.61 -12.32 2.29
C ALA A 120 -17.69 -13.25 1.75
N ILE A 121 -17.34 -14.05 0.73
CA ILE A 121 -18.24 -15.05 0.17
C ILE A 121 -18.15 -16.30 1.06
N GLU A 122 -19.09 -16.48 1.98
CA GLU A 122 -19.31 -17.78 2.63
C GLU A 122 -20.19 -18.64 1.70
N LYS A 123 -19.57 -19.39 0.78
CA LYS A 123 -20.27 -20.51 0.14
C LYS A 123 -20.21 -21.68 1.11
N ARG A 124 -21.29 -21.91 1.86
CA ARG A 124 -21.51 -23.20 2.51
C ARG A 124 -21.71 -24.24 1.41
N ILE A 125 -20.75 -25.16 1.27
CA ILE A 125 -20.92 -26.42 0.53
C ILE A 125 -21.52 -27.43 1.49
#